data_AF-A0A4Y2J581-F1
#
_entry.id   AF-A0A4Y2J581-F1
#
_cell.length_a   1.000
_cell.length_b   1.000
_cell.length_c   1.000
_cell.angle_alpha   90.00
_cell.angle_beta   90.00
_cell.angle_gamma   90.00
#
_symmetry.space_group_name_H-M   'P 1'
#
loop_
_entity.id
_entity.type
_entity.pdbx_description
1 polymer ?
#
loop_
_entity_poly.entity_id
_entity_poly.type
_entity_poly.pdbx_seq_one_letter_code
_entity_poly.pdbx_strand_id
1 'polypeptide(L)'
;PLTYVAENPEELIPLAPSMFLIESRNSNTGDIEELNSSILNKRIKYRSKLLKDLRQRFRKEYLGQLVQKYNEKHSRNPSVVEIVLVGDDNKKRLFWVWRKLLSLSQGSMGKFDC
;
A
#
# COMPACT_ATOMS: atom_id res chain seq x y z
N PRO A 1 42.89 31.61 -24.58
CA PRO A 1 43.17 31.66 -23.12
C PRO A 1 42.36 30.59 -22.38
N LEU A 2 42.98 29.90 -21.42
CA LEU A 2 42.43 28.69 -20.78
C LEU A 2 41.75 28.95 -19.42
N THR A 3 41.25 30.17 -19.20
CA THR A 3 40.30 30.57 -18.15
C THR A 3 39.78 31.96 -18.48
N TYR A 4 38.48 32.20 -18.26
CA TYR A 4 37.84 33.52 -18.39
C TYR A 4 38.43 34.48 -17.35
N VAL A 5 38.84 35.67 -17.78
CA VAL A 5 39.31 36.75 -16.90
C VAL A 5 38.27 37.87 -16.99
N ALA A 6 37.56 38.12 -15.87
CA ALA A 6 36.57 39.19 -15.81
C ALA A 6 37.29 40.55 -15.86
N GLU A 7 36.91 41.41 -16.80
CA GLU A 7 37.46 42.76 -16.94
C GLU A 7 36.70 43.80 -16.10
N ASN A 8 35.47 43.46 -15.68
CA ASN A 8 34.61 44.34 -14.89
C ASN A 8 34.48 43.82 -13.44
N PRO A 9 34.80 44.65 -12.42
CA PRO A 9 34.72 44.25 -11.01
C PRO A 9 33.30 43.97 -10.49
N GLU A 10 32.26 44.41 -11.20
CA GLU A 10 30.84 44.10 -10.89
C GLU A 10 30.35 42.81 -11.59
N GLU A 11 31.19 42.18 -12.40
CA GLU A 11 30.82 40.97 -13.11
C GLU A 11 30.91 39.74 -12.20
N LEU A 12 29.96 38.83 -12.36
CA LEU A 12 29.90 37.60 -11.58
C LEU A 12 31.14 36.73 -11.85
N ILE A 13 31.84 36.39 -10.77
CA ILE A 13 33.07 35.59 -10.85
C ILE A 13 32.70 34.17 -11.28
N PRO A 14 33.33 33.61 -12.34
CA PRO A 14 33.08 32.24 -12.77
C PRO A 14 33.52 31.25 -11.68
N LEU A 15 32.73 30.19 -11.50
CA LEU A 15 33.01 29.15 -10.52
C LEU A 15 34.33 28.45 -10.85
N ALA A 16 35.28 28.49 -9.92
CA ALA A 16 36.55 27.80 -10.06
C ALA A 16 36.41 26.34 -9.60
N PRO A 17 37.07 25.37 -10.27
CA PRO A 17 37.06 23.96 -9.86
C PRO A 17 37.45 23.75 -8.39
N SER A 18 38.33 24.60 -7.84
CA SER A 18 38.73 24.59 -6.42
C SER A 18 37.56 24.81 -5.45
N MET A 19 36.51 25.52 -5.85
CA MET A 19 35.31 25.74 -5.03
C MET A 19 34.47 24.47 -4.84
N PHE A 20 34.67 23.46 -5.71
CA PHE A 20 34.03 22.14 -5.59
C PHE A 20 34.92 21.12 -4.87
N LEU A 21 36.22 21.40 -4.75
CA LEU A 21 37.21 20.49 -4.15
C LEU A 21 37.43 20.76 -2.65
N ILE A 22 36.97 21.91 -2.15
CA ILE A 22 36.97 22.20 -0.73
C ILE A 22 35.58 21.86 -0.21
N GLU A 23 35.50 20.76 0.55
CA GLU A 23 34.32 20.42 1.36
C GLU A 23 34.13 21.57 2.36
N SER A 24 33.32 22.56 1.98
CA SER A 24 33.13 23.76 2.79
C SER A 24 32.38 23.37 4.05
N ARG A 25 33.11 23.19 5.15
CA ARG A 25 32.56 22.84 6.46
C ARG A 25 31.55 23.85 7.02
N ASN A 26 31.37 24.97 6.31
CA ASN A 26 30.52 26.10 6.68
C ASN A 26 29.48 26.42 5.59
N SER A 27 29.10 25.47 4.72
CA SER A 27 27.96 25.69 3.84
C SER A 27 26.71 25.82 4.70
N ASN A 28 26.15 27.02 4.79
CA ASN A 28 24.86 27.29 5.44
C ASN A 28 23.71 26.68 4.60
N THR A 29 23.71 25.36 4.45
CA THR A 29 22.68 24.58 3.76
C THR A 29 21.56 24.15 4.70
N GLY A 30 21.57 24.60 5.96
CA GLY A 30 20.55 24.28 6.97
C GLY A 30 19.13 24.59 6.49
N ASP A 31 18.96 25.71 5.78
CA ASP A 31 17.68 26.13 5.22
C ASP A 31 17.15 25.15 4.16
N ILE A 32 18.07 24.57 3.36
CA ILE A 32 17.75 23.58 2.32
C ILE A 32 17.40 22.23 2.97
N GLU A 33 18.12 21.84 4.02
CA GLU A 33 17.82 20.62 4.78
C GLU A 33 16.49 20.73 5.53
N GLU A 34 16.20 21.87 6.16
CA GLU A 34 14.95 22.12 6.85
C GLU A 34 13.76 22.14 5.87
N LEU A 35 13.90 22.82 4.73
CA LEU A 35 12.92 22.82 3.65
C LEU A 35 12.64 21.39 3.15
N ASN A 36 13.70 20.61 2.90
CA ASN A 36 13.58 19.22 2.46
C ASN A 36 12.90 18.36 3.51
N SER A 37 13.25 18.51 4.79
CA SER A 37 12.62 17.78 5.89
C SER A 37 11.12 18.07 5.98
N SER A 38 10.70 19.33 5.81
CA SER A 38 9.31 19.76 5.84
C SER A 38 8.50 19.16 4.68
N ILE A 39 9.05 19.19 3.47
CA ILE A 39 8.43 18.60 2.27
C ILE A 39 8.30 17.09 2.39
N LEU A 40 9.36 16.41 2.84
CA LEU A 40 9.36 14.97 3.06
C LEU A 40 8.34 14.57 4.12
N ASN A 41 8.28 15.30 5.24
CA ASN A 41 7.30 15.09 6.31
C ASN A 41 5.85 15.27 5.82
N LYS A 42 5.58 16.29 5.00
CA LYS A 42 4.27 16.48 4.36
C LYS A 42 3.91 15.27 3.49
N ARG A 43 4.85 14.77 2.69
CA ARG A 43 4.63 13.61 1.80
C ARG A 43 4.40 12.32 2.57
N ILE A 44 5.13 12.10 3.67
CA ILE A 44 4.93 10.96 4.58
C ILE A 44 3.53 11.03 5.22
N LYS A 45 3.15 12.19 5.77
CA LYS A 45 1.80 12.39 6.36
C LYS A 45 0.69 12.12 5.34
N TYR A 46 0.84 12.61 4.11
CA TYR A 46 -0.12 12.37 3.03
C TYR A 46 -0.26 10.87 2.72
N ARG A 47 0.86 10.16 2.55
CA ARG A 47 0.84 8.71 2.29
C ARG A 47 0.21 7.91 3.43
N SER A 48 0.54 8.27 4.68
CA SER A 48 -0.07 7.65 5.87
C SER A 48 -1.58 7.87 5.93
N LYS A 49 -2.05 9.08 5.61
CA LYS A 49 -3.49 9.39 5.51
C LYS A 49 -4.14 8.56 4.40
N LEU A 50 -3.55 8.54 3.21
CA LEU A 50 -4.06 7.77 2.06
C LEU A 50 -4.21 6.29 2.40
N LEU A 51 -3.20 5.68 3.04
CA LEU A 51 -3.25 4.29 3.49
C LEU A 51 -4.33 4.05 4.55
N LYS A 52 -4.53 4.99 5.47
CA LYS A 52 -5.60 4.92 6.48
C LYS A 52 -6.98 4.95 5.80
N ASP A 53 -7.18 5.92 4.90
CA ASP A 53 -8.45 6.11 4.19
C ASP A 53 -8.77 4.90 3.31
N LEU A 54 -7.79 4.37 2.60
CA LEU A 54 -7.94 3.17 1.78
C LEU A 54 -8.33 1.95 2.64
N ARG A 55 -7.65 1.73 3.77
CA ARG A 55 -7.99 0.64 4.70
C ARG A 55 -9.38 0.80 5.31
N GLN A 56 -9.80 2.03 5.59
CA GLN A 56 -11.14 2.31 6.11
C GLN A 56 -12.21 2.05 5.06
N ARG A 57 -12.04 2.55 3.83
CA ARG A 57 -12.95 2.30 2.71
C ARG A 57 -13.04 0.81 2.41
N PHE A 58 -11.91 0.12 2.32
CA PHE A 58 -11.90 -1.33 2.12
C PHE A 58 -12.69 -2.04 3.21
N ARG A 59 -12.45 -1.76 4.49
CA ARG A 59 -13.24 -2.38 5.57
C ARG A 59 -14.73 -2.07 5.46
N LYS A 60 -15.09 -0.81 5.22
CA LYS A 60 -16.50 -0.40 5.16
C LYS A 60 -17.23 -1.03 3.98
N GLU A 61 -16.62 -1.00 2.80
CA GLU A 61 -17.23 -1.47 1.56
C GLU A 61 -17.12 -2.98 1.43
N TYR A 62 -15.94 -3.56 1.58
CA TYR A 62 -15.73 -5.00 1.42
C TYR A 62 -16.40 -5.82 2.54
N LEU A 63 -16.19 -5.44 3.82
CA LEU A 63 -16.86 -6.17 4.92
C LEU A 63 -18.36 -5.85 4.96
N GLY A 64 -18.77 -4.62 4.61
CA GLY A 64 -20.18 -4.27 4.48
C GLY A 64 -20.88 -5.11 3.41
N GLN A 65 -20.27 -5.23 2.22
CA GLN A 65 -20.76 -6.10 1.15
C GLN A 65 -20.77 -7.58 1.56
N LEU A 66 -19.77 -8.06 2.31
CA LEU A 66 -19.76 -9.43 2.84
C LEU A 66 -20.91 -9.69 3.80
N VAL A 67 -21.20 -8.75 4.72
CA VAL A 67 -22.32 -8.85 5.66
C VAL A 67 -23.65 -8.81 4.90
N GLN A 68 -23.79 -7.91 3.92
CA GLN A 68 -24.98 -7.83 3.09
C GLN A 68 -25.21 -9.14 2.30
N LYS A 69 -24.18 -9.65 1.62
CA LYS A 69 -24.24 -10.92 0.88
C LYS A 69 -24.49 -12.14 1.75
N TYR A 70 -24.02 -12.13 3.00
CA TYR A 70 -24.34 -13.19 3.96
C TYR A 70 -25.83 -13.18 4.34
N ASN A 71 -26.41 -11.98 4.49
CA ASN A 71 -27.83 -11.82 4.79
C ASN A 71 -28.74 -12.06 3.56
N GLU A 72 -28.19 -11.96 2.35
CA GLU A 72 -28.87 -12.41 1.13
C GLU A 72 -29.02 -13.94 1.19
N LYS A 73 -30.25 -14.41 1.44
CA LYS A 73 -30.58 -15.84 1.39
C LYS A 73 -30.34 -16.37 -0.02
N HIS A 74 -29.17 -16.97 -0.23
CA HIS A 74 -28.89 -17.74 -1.44
C HIS A 74 -29.72 -19.02 -1.36
N SER A 75 -30.85 -19.04 -2.07
CA SER A 75 -31.86 -20.11 -2.03
C SER A 75 -31.48 -21.37 -2.82
N ARG A 76 -30.30 -21.38 -3.46
CA ARG A 76 -29.86 -22.51 -4.27
C ARG A 76 -29.09 -23.51 -3.42
N ASN A 77 -29.56 -24.74 -3.38
CA ASN A 77 -28.78 -25.86 -2.86
C ASN A 77 -27.55 -26.09 -3.75
N PRO A 78 -26.35 -26.27 -3.17
CA PRO A 78 -25.14 -26.54 -3.95
C PRO A 78 -25.31 -27.82 -4.77
N SER A 79 -24.76 -27.83 -5.98
CA SER A 79 -24.83 -29.01 -6.85
C SER A 79 -23.73 -30.01 -6.52
N VAL A 80 -24.02 -31.31 -6.65
CA VAL A 80 -22.98 -32.34 -6.63
C VAL A 80 -21.99 -32.01 -7.75
N VAL A 81 -20.68 -32.14 -7.49
CA VAL A 81 -19.54 -31.73 -8.35
C VAL A 81 -19.09 -30.27 -8.19
N GLU A 82 -19.82 -29.44 -7.43
CA GLU A 82 -19.42 -28.05 -7.17
C GLU A 82 -18.30 -27.95 -6.13
N ILE A 83 -17.40 -26.97 -6.32
CA ILE A 83 -16.38 -26.62 -5.32
C ILE A 83 -16.99 -25.66 -4.33
N VAL A 84 -17.00 -26.04 -3.06
CA VAL A 84 -17.54 -25.24 -1.97
C VAL A 84 -16.47 -24.94 -0.93
N LEU A 85 -16.60 -23.81 -0.26
CA LEU A 85 -15.75 -23.44 0.86
C LEU A 85 -16.32 -24.09 2.14
N VAL A 86 -15.55 -24.97 2.78
CA VAL A 86 -15.97 -25.66 4.00
C VAL A 86 -15.51 -24.87 5.21
N GLY A 87 -16.49 -24.40 5.99
CA GLY A 87 -16.24 -23.68 7.24
C GLY A 87 -15.84 -24.62 8.36
N ASP A 88 -14.82 -24.22 9.12
CA ASP A 88 -14.41 -24.85 10.37
C ASP A 88 -14.38 -23.75 11.44
N ASP A 89 -15.25 -23.86 12.43
CA ASP A 89 -15.40 -22.86 13.50
C ASP A 89 -14.14 -22.74 14.38
N ASN A 90 -13.30 -23.78 14.39
CA ASN A 90 -12.05 -23.78 15.14
C ASN A 90 -10.89 -23.11 14.38
N LYS A 91 -11.10 -22.74 13.12
CA LYS A 91 -10.07 -22.14 12.26
C LYS A 91 -10.50 -20.76 11.79
N LYS A 92 -9.53 -19.84 11.70
CA LYS A 92 -9.77 -18.55 11.04
C LYS A 92 -10.21 -18.80 9.60
N ARG A 93 -11.14 -17.98 9.09
CA ARG A 93 -11.68 -18.08 7.72
C ARG A 93 -10.64 -18.16 6.60
N LEU A 94 -9.46 -17.57 6.82
CA LEU A 94 -8.32 -17.65 5.91
C LEU A 94 -7.77 -19.08 5.72
N PHE A 95 -8.04 -19.98 6.66
CA PHE A 95 -7.64 -21.39 6.64
C PHE A 95 -8.79 -22.33 6.33
N TRP A 96 -9.95 -21.81 5.92
CA TRP A 96 -11.03 -22.65 5.42
C TRP A 96 -10.62 -23.28 4.09
N VAL A 97 -10.93 -24.57 3.93
CA VAL A 97 -10.53 -25.35 2.78
C VAL A 97 -11.61 -25.35 1.72
N TRP A 98 -11.20 -25.35 0.45
CA TRP A 98 -12.08 -25.60 -0.67
C TRP A 98 -12.17 -27.12 -0.90
N ARG A 99 -13.38 -27.64 -1.05
CA ARG A 99 -13.61 -29.06 -1.31
C ARG A 99 -14.68 -29.28 -2.38
N LYS A 100 -14.58 -30.38 -3.10
CA LYS A 100 -15.60 -30.80 -4.07
C LYS A 100 -16.73 -31.51 -3.34
N LEU A 101 -17.96 -31.09 -3.57
CA LEU A 101 -19.15 -31.72 -3.01
C LEU A 101 -19.46 -33.02 -3.77
N LEU A 102 -19.44 -34.16 -3.07
CA LEU A 102 -19.67 -35.49 -3.65
C LEU A 102 -21.12 -35.97 -3.51
N SER A 103 -21.80 -35.62 -2.42
CA SER A 103 -23.22 -35.95 -2.21
C SER A 103 -23.85 -35.09 -1.13
N LEU A 104 -25.13 -34.79 -1.25
CA LEU A 104 -25.94 -34.17 -0.18
C LEU A 104 -26.76 -35.25 0.53
N SER A 105 -26.69 -35.31 1.85
CA SER A 105 -27.61 -36.12 2.67
C SER A 105 -28.79 -35.26 3.15
N GLN A 106 -29.97 -35.87 3.34
CA GLN A 106 -31.14 -35.19 3.89
C GLN A 106 -30.81 -34.75 5.33
N GLY A 107 -30.50 -33.46 5.51
CA GLY A 107 -30.06 -32.91 6.80
C GLY A 107 -28.86 -31.96 6.74
N SER A 108 -28.61 -31.31 5.59
CA SER A 108 -27.58 -30.27 5.42
C SER A 108 -26.12 -30.73 5.49
N MET A 109 -25.84 -32.00 5.79
CA MET A 109 -24.48 -32.54 5.76
C MET A 109 -24.12 -33.07 4.37
N GLY A 110 -23.13 -32.43 3.75
CA GLY A 110 -22.51 -32.87 2.50
C GLY A 110 -21.33 -33.82 2.76
N LYS A 111 -21.13 -34.80 1.89
CA LYS A 111 -19.87 -35.55 1.81
C LYS A 111 -18.93 -34.82 0.85
N PHE A 112 -17.66 -34.69 1.23
CA PHE A 112 -16.63 -33.99 0.48
C PHE A 112 -15.50 -34.95 0.09
N ASP A 113 -14.75 -34.60 -0.94
CA ASP A 113 -13.48 -35.27 -1.25
C ASP A 113 -12.47 -35.13 -0.09
N CYS A 114 -11.59 -36.14 0.05
CA CYS A 114 -10.65 -36.25 1.16
C CYS A 114 -9.57 -35.18 1.12
#